data_AF-A0A6L3Z7V7-F1
#
_entry.id   AF-A0A6L3Z7V7-F1
#
_cell.length_a   1.000
_cell.length_b   1.000
_cell.length_c   1.000
_cell.angle_alpha   90.00
_cell.angle_beta   90.00
_cell.angle_gamma   90.00
#
_symmetry.space_group_name_H-M   'P 1'
#
loop_
_entity.id
_entity.type
_entity.pdbx_description
1 polymer ?
#
loop_
_entity_poly.entity_id
_entity_poly.type
_entity_poly.pdbx_seq_one_letter_code
_entity_poly.pdbx_strand_id
1 'polypeptide(L)'
;MADFEGVCSGDIYVLEPANDRLMPELLPFLCQTDAFFDHAVGSSAGSLSPRTNWTSLASFEFLLPPIQEQARLVEALSSARDLVEKSQELVNSFNVLYEAASLQAFSKPVGSGIKPSDWRLAGWQVVQLGDLIAGDAPICYGIVQVGEYTPDGVPTLAIHNLSGNFVDNIHRAPASVERAYQRSRVAPGDVVISIKGTIGEIALIPQHFAGNLSRELAKLRFNKGLIIPEFFLHLYASPAFRRYTSSLIVGSTRAELSIDTLRKMQVPVPDLYVQAQIVEQLYRMQVAAGEAKVRLKAARRTIIKLIEAAFSGVGD
;
A
#
# COMPACT_ATOMS: atom_id res chain seq x y z
N MET A 1 5.70 -24.85 16.68
CA MET A 1 6.11 -26.10 17.31
C MET A 1 6.84 -26.88 16.24
N ALA A 2 8.04 -27.38 16.53
CA ALA A 2 8.78 -28.14 15.55
C ALA A 2 7.97 -29.41 15.20
N ASP A 3 7.74 -29.62 13.91
CA ASP A 3 7.06 -30.79 13.34
C ASP A 3 8.05 -31.88 12.89
N PHE A 4 9.35 -31.65 13.13
CA PHE A 4 10.44 -32.55 12.78
C PHE A 4 11.54 -32.54 13.85
N GLU A 5 12.36 -33.60 13.90
CA GLU A 5 13.56 -33.66 14.74
C GLU A 5 14.73 -32.92 14.09
N GLY A 6 15.47 -32.13 14.87
CA GLY A 6 16.63 -31.41 14.35
C GLY A 6 17.47 -30.74 15.43
N VAL A 7 18.63 -30.22 15.02
CA VAL A 7 19.54 -29.43 15.87
C VAL A 7 19.41 -27.96 15.48
N CYS A 8 19.20 -27.08 16.46
CA CYS A 8 19.15 -25.63 16.25
C CYS A 8 20.52 -24.98 16.49
N SER A 9 20.67 -23.72 16.04
CA SER A 9 21.83 -22.89 16.38
C SER A 9 21.96 -22.72 17.90
N GLY A 10 23.18 -22.48 18.39
CA GLY A 10 23.43 -22.14 19.80
C GLY A 10 22.80 -20.82 20.26
N ASP A 11 22.30 -20.01 19.32
CA ASP A 11 21.56 -18.77 19.61
C ASP A 11 20.04 -18.98 19.81
N ILE A 12 19.53 -20.23 19.71
CA ILE A 12 18.10 -20.56 19.83
C ILE A 12 17.87 -21.36 21.11
N TYR A 13 16.87 -20.95 21.91
CA TYR A 13 16.34 -21.76 23.00
C TYR A 13 15.20 -22.65 22.53
N VAL A 14 15.32 -23.95 22.84
CA VAL A 14 14.23 -24.91 22.72
C VAL A 14 13.55 -25.00 24.07
N LEU A 15 12.23 -24.77 24.08
CA LEU A 15 11.42 -24.80 25.31
C LEU A 15 10.48 -25.99 25.25
N GLU A 16 10.45 -26.77 26.32
CA GLU A 16 9.56 -27.92 26.50
C GLU A 16 9.02 -27.90 27.94
N PRO A 17 7.74 -28.25 28.17
CA PRO A 17 7.21 -28.38 29.52
C PRO A 17 7.96 -29.46 30.31
N ALA A 18 8.32 -29.17 31.55
CA ALA A 18 8.99 -30.15 32.41
C ALA A 18 8.07 -31.28 32.90
N ASN A 19 6.75 -31.11 32.76
CA ASN A 19 5.72 -32.05 33.18
C ASN A 19 4.35 -31.65 32.60
N ASP A 20 3.34 -32.48 32.84
CA ASP A 20 1.98 -32.34 32.31
C ASP A 20 1.16 -31.18 32.90
N ARG A 21 1.76 -30.31 33.73
CA ARG A 21 1.05 -29.12 34.27
C ARG A 21 0.88 -28.02 33.23
N LEU A 22 1.69 -27.99 32.18
CA LEU A 22 1.61 -27.01 31.10
C LEU A 22 1.43 -27.74 29.76
N MET A 23 0.35 -27.43 29.06
CA MET A 23 0.15 -27.88 27.69
C MET A 23 1.22 -27.26 26.77
N PRO A 24 2.02 -28.07 26.05
CA PRO A 24 3.10 -27.57 25.20
C PRO A 24 2.60 -26.61 24.10
N GLU A 25 1.34 -26.75 23.67
CA GLU A 25 0.70 -25.90 22.66
C GLU A 25 0.55 -24.44 23.12
N LEU A 26 0.60 -24.17 24.42
CA LEU A 26 0.55 -22.81 24.97
C LEU A 26 1.90 -22.08 24.91
N LEU A 27 3.02 -22.79 24.86
CA LEU A 27 4.36 -22.19 24.86
C LEU A 27 4.57 -21.15 23.74
N PRO A 28 4.19 -21.42 22.46
CA PRO A 28 4.34 -20.43 21.41
C PRO A 28 3.57 -19.14 21.67
N PHE A 29 2.40 -19.22 22.32
CA PHE A 29 1.57 -18.07 22.65
C PHE A 29 2.14 -17.31 23.85
N LEU A 30 2.65 -18.01 24.86
CA LEU A 30 3.33 -17.39 26.00
C LEU A 30 4.55 -16.58 25.54
N CYS A 31 5.37 -17.14 24.64
CA CYS A 31 6.54 -16.46 24.08
C CYS A 31 6.19 -15.25 23.21
N GLN A 32 4.94 -15.11 22.77
CA GLN A 32 4.44 -13.97 22.01
C GLN A 32 3.82 -12.87 22.88
N THR A 33 3.73 -13.08 24.20
CA THR A 33 3.26 -12.03 25.12
C THR A 33 4.28 -10.90 25.20
N ASP A 34 3.80 -9.65 25.33
CA ASP A 34 4.66 -8.50 25.57
C ASP A 34 5.47 -8.68 26.88
N ALA A 35 4.87 -9.25 27.92
CA ALA A 35 5.56 -9.52 29.19
C ALA A 35 6.77 -10.45 29.03
N PHE A 36 6.63 -11.54 28.27
CA PHE A 36 7.75 -12.44 27.99
C PHE A 36 8.81 -11.76 27.13
N PHE A 37 8.37 -11.03 26.09
CA PHE A 37 9.29 -10.31 25.20
C PHE A 37 10.08 -9.22 25.93
N ASP A 38 9.42 -8.41 26.75
CA ASP A 38 10.03 -7.36 27.56
C ASP A 38 10.98 -7.94 28.61
N HIS A 39 10.64 -9.08 29.23
CA HIS A 39 11.56 -9.78 30.13
C HIS A 39 12.81 -10.28 29.40
N ALA A 40 12.65 -10.85 28.21
CA ALA A 40 13.76 -11.31 27.37
C ALA A 40 14.65 -10.15 26.90
N VAL A 41 14.06 -9.02 26.48
CA VAL A 41 14.80 -7.83 26.02
C VAL A 41 15.45 -7.09 27.19
N GLY A 42 14.75 -6.92 28.31
CA GLY A 42 15.27 -6.23 29.50
C GLY A 42 16.44 -6.97 30.17
N SER A 43 16.53 -8.28 29.96
CA SER A 43 17.67 -9.12 30.38
C SER A 43 18.75 -9.27 29.31
N SER A 44 18.61 -8.61 28.15
CA SER A 44 19.56 -8.72 27.07
C SER A 44 20.82 -7.87 27.32
N ALA A 45 21.98 -8.42 26.96
CA ALA A 45 23.27 -7.75 27.07
C ALA A 45 24.00 -7.70 25.72
N GLY A 46 24.75 -6.61 25.47
CA GLY A 46 25.56 -6.40 24.26
C GLY A 46 24.95 -5.40 23.26
N SER A 47 25.76 -4.47 22.73
CA SER A 47 25.27 -3.34 21.93
C SER A 47 25.04 -3.64 20.43
N LEU A 48 25.67 -4.67 19.88
CA LEU A 48 25.64 -4.98 18.44
C LEU A 48 24.77 -6.20 18.10
N SER A 49 24.50 -7.07 19.07
CA SER A 49 23.67 -8.27 18.93
C SER A 49 23.16 -8.69 20.31
N PRO A 50 22.11 -8.02 20.84
CA PRO A 50 21.58 -8.30 22.16
C PRO A 50 21.13 -9.76 22.26
N ARG A 51 21.60 -10.46 23.29
CA ARG A 51 21.23 -11.84 23.61
C ARG A 51 20.74 -11.90 25.05
N THR A 52 19.64 -12.62 25.30
CA THR A 52 19.26 -13.01 26.66
C THR A 52 19.97 -14.32 27.02
N ASN A 53 20.31 -14.49 28.29
CA ASN A 53 20.89 -15.74 28.79
C ASN A 53 19.81 -16.59 29.46
N TRP A 54 19.97 -17.91 29.45
CA TRP A 54 18.98 -18.83 30.00
C TRP A 54 18.67 -18.57 31.47
N THR A 55 19.67 -18.26 32.29
CA THR A 55 19.49 -18.00 33.72
C THR A 55 18.52 -16.85 33.97
N SER A 56 18.63 -15.77 33.18
CA SER A 56 17.72 -14.63 33.26
C SER A 56 16.35 -14.94 32.63
N LEU A 57 16.32 -15.64 31.50
CA LEU A 57 15.05 -15.97 30.84
C LEU A 57 14.20 -16.94 31.66
N ALA A 58 14.83 -17.93 32.32
CA ALA A 58 14.18 -18.95 33.12
C ALA A 58 13.53 -18.41 34.42
N SER A 59 13.88 -17.19 34.84
CA SER A 59 13.24 -16.53 35.98
C SER A 59 11.95 -15.80 35.61
N PHE A 60 11.50 -15.88 34.36
CA PHE A 60 10.22 -15.30 33.94
C PHE A 60 9.05 -16.06 34.61
N GLU A 61 8.17 -15.31 35.26
CA GLU A 61 6.98 -15.84 35.92
C GLU A 61 5.72 -15.46 35.13
N PHE A 62 4.77 -16.38 35.06
CA PHE A 62 3.47 -16.15 34.45
C PHE A 62 2.41 -16.94 35.20
N LEU A 63 1.15 -16.53 35.03
CA LEU A 63 0.03 -17.26 35.61
C LEU A 63 -0.24 -18.51 34.79
N LEU A 64 -0.21 -19.65 35.47
CA LEU A 64 -0.51 -20.95 34.87
C LEU A 64 -1.97 -21.33 35.21
N PRO A 65 -2.90 -21.23 34.26
CA PRO A 65 -4.29 -21.59 34.51
C PRO A 65 -4.45 -23.11 34.74
N PRO A 66 -5.55 -23.56 35.36
CA PRO A 66 -5.84 -24.99 35.52
C PRO A 66 -5.88 -25.72 34.17
N ILE A 67 -5.55 -27.01 34.14
CA ILE A 67 -5.40 -27.77 32.89
C ILE A 67 -6.65 -27.76 31.98
N GLN A 68 -7.85 -27.71 32.56
CA GLN A 68 -9.10 -27.60 31.79
C GLN A 68 -9.24 -26.24 31.09
N GLU A 69 -8.78 -25.17 31.74
CA GLU A 69 -8.78 -23.84 31.16
C GLU A 69 -7.66 -23.70 30.13
N GLN A 70 -6.50 -24.32 30.35
CA GLN A 70 -5.45 -24.44 29.33
C GLN A 70 -5.99 -25.08 28.05
N ALA A 71 -6.76 -26.16 28.14
CA ALA A 71 -7.36 -26.80 26.97
C ALA A 71 -8.28 -25.86 26.18
N ARG A 72 -9.11 -25.07 26.88
CA ARG A 72 -9.96 -24.05 26.25
C ARG A 72 -9.14 -22.93 25.60
N LEU A 73 -8.07 -22.49 26.26
CA LEU A 73 -7.15 -21.49 25.73
C LEU A 73 -6.44 -22.00 24.48
N VAL A 74 -5.98 -23.26 24.47
CA VAL A 74 -5.37 -23.89 23.28
C VAL A 74 -6.35 -23.89 22.12
N GLU A 75 -7.61 -24.28 22.34
CA GLU A 75 -8.64 -24.29 21.29
C GLU A 75 -8.90 -22.88 20.74
N ALA A 76 -9.09 -21.90 21.62
CA ALA A 76 -9.38 -20.51 21.24
C ALA A 76 -8.20 -19.83 20.54
N LEU A 77 -6.99 -19.95 21.08
CA LEU A 77 -5.77 -19.34 20.54
C LEU A 77 -5.37 -19.96 19.21
N SER A 78 -5.50 -21.29 19.07
CA SER A 78 -5.24 -21.98 17.81
C SER A 78 -6.25 -21.55 16.74
N SER A 79 -7.54 -21.50 17.09
CA SER A 79 -8.59 -21.02 16.17
C SER A 79 -8.35 -19.56 15.72
N ALA A 80 -7.91 -18.70 16.65
CA ALA A 80 -7.57 -17.31 16.34
C ALA A 80 -6.33 -17.20 15.43
N ARG A 81 -5.32 -18.04 15.65
CA ARG A 81 -4.13 -18.13 14.79
C ARG A 81 -4.49 -18.57 13.38
N ASP A 82 -5.28 -19.63 13.25
CA ASP A 82 -5.77 -20.13 11.96
C ASP A 82 -6.55 -19.05 11.20
N LEU A 83 -7.37 -18.26 11.90
CA LEU A 83 -8.10 -17.15 11.29
C LEU A 83 -7.14 -16.08 10.75
N VAL A 84 -6.07 -15.74 11.48
CA VAL A 84 -5.05 -14.77 11.01
C VAL A 84 -4.33 -15.31 9.77
N GLU A 85 -3.92 -16.57 9.79
CA GLU A 85 -3.21 -17.21 8.68
C GLU A 85 -4.09 -17.27 7.42
N LYS A 86 -5.30 -17.82 7.52
CA LYS A 86 -6.25 -17.89 6.40
C LYS A 86 -6.65 -16.51 5.89
N SER A 87 -6.78 -15.52 6.77
CA SER A 87 -7.06 -14.14 6.34
C SER A 87 -5.89 -13.52 5.57
N GLN A 88 -4.65 -13.83 5.96
CA GLN A 88 -3.46 -13.37 5.25
C GLN A 88 -3.34 -14.03 3.87
N GLU A 89 -3.61 -15.33 3.77
CA GLU A 89 -3.69 -16.06 2.50
C GLU A 89 -4.77 -15.48 1.57
N LEU A 90 -5.94 -15.14 2.12
CA LEU A 90 -7.03 -14.52 1.37
C LEU A 90 -6.62 -13.16 0.80
N VAL A 91 -5.95 -12.31 1.60
CA VAL A 91 -5.40 -11.03 1.12
C VAL A 91 -4.40 -11.25 -0.01
N ASN A 92 -3.50 -12.23 0.13
CA ASN A 92 -2.51 -12.55 -0.90
C ASN A 92 -3.18 -13.05 -2.18
N SER A 93 -4.19 -13.92 -2.05
CA SER A 93 -4.96 -14.46 -3.17
C SER A 93 -5.67 -13.34 -3.96
N PHE A 94 -6.27 -12.36 -3.27
CA PHE A 94 -6.88 -11.22 -3.96
C PHE A 94 -5.86 -10.34 -4.69
N ASN A 95 -4.65 -10.16 -4.14
CA ASN A 95 -3.60 -9.42 -4.84
C ASN A 95 -3.16 -10.15 -6.12
N VAL A 96 -2.98 -11.48 -6.05
CA VAL A 96 -2.66 -12.31 -7.23
C VAL A 96 -3.78 -12.25 -8.27
N LEU A 97 -5.05 -12.32 -7.85
CA LEU A 97 -6.19 -12.18 -8.76
C LEU A 97 -6.22 -10.81 -9.43
N TYR A 98 -5.97 -9.74 -8.68
CA TYR A 98 -5.88 -8.39 -9.23
C TYR A 98 -4.74 -8.27 -10.25
N GLU A 99 -3.56 -8.80 -9.94
CA GLU A 99 -2.42 -8.80 -10.87
C GLU A 99 -2.72 -9.60 -12.13
N ALA A 100 -3.33 -10.77 -12.01
CA ALA A 100 -3.72 -11.61 -13.15
C ALA A 100 -4.78 -10.93 -14.02
N ALA A 101 -5.78 -10.28 -13.41
CA ALA A 101 -6.81 -9.54 -14.14
C ALA A 101 -6.27 -8.27 -14.80
N SER A 102 -5.41 -7.53 -14.10
CA SER A 102 -4.70 -6.37 -14.65
C SER A 102 -3.81 -6.78 -15.81
N LEU A 103 -3.08 -7.90 -15.66
CA LEU A 103 -2.35 -8.51 -16.74
C LEU A 103 -3.35 -8.83 -17.86
N GLN A 104 -4.36 -9.67 -17.71
CA GLN A 104 -5.31 -9.97 -18.79
C GLN A 104 -5.91 -8.73 -19.50
N ALA A 105 -6.23 -7.67 -18.75
CA ALA A 105 -6.76 -6.42 -19.29
C ALA A 105 -5.71 -5.64 -20.12
N PHE A 106 -4.45 -5.63 -19.68
CA PHE A 106 -3.37 -4.77 -20.21
C PHE A 106 -2.16 -5.54 -20.80
N SER A 107 -2.19 -6.88 -20.83
CA SER A 107 -1.11 -7.82 -21.22
C SER A 107 -1.11 -8.17 -22.69
N LYS A 108 -1.88 -7.44 -23.47
CA LYS A 108 -1.83 -7.54 -24.91
C LYS A 108 -0.53 -6.99 -25.57
N PRO A 109 0.57 -6.58 -24.89
CA PRO A 109 1.90 -6.58 -25.49
C PRO A 109 2.60 -7.92 -25.29
N VAL A 110 2.33 -8.87 -26.19
CA VAL A 110 3.24 -10.00 -26.49
C VAL A 110 3.90 -9.77 -27.86
N GLY A 111 4.11 -8.50 -28.24
CA GLY A 111 4.78 -8.02 -29.45
C GLY A 111 5.89 -7.02 -29.10
N SER A 112 6.94 -6.97 -29.92
CA SER A 112 8.36 -6.80 -29.56
C SER A 112 8.88 -5.40 -29.15
N GLY A 113 8.02 -4.44 -28.82
CA GLY A 113 8.43 -3.06 -28.54
C GLY A 113 8.05 -2.54 -27.14
N ILE A 114 8.75 -1.49 -26.69
CA ILE A 114 8.48 -0.84 -25.40
C ILE A 114 7.28 0.13 -25.52
N LYS A 115 6.99 0.66 -26.72
CA LYS A 115 5.96 1.69 -26.93
C LYS A 115 4.58 1.08 -27.21
N PRO A 116 3.48 1.70 -26.75
CA PRO A 116 2.12 1.24 -27.04
C PRO A 116 1.78 1.01 -28.51
N SER A 117 2.36 1.78 -29.44
CA SER A 117 2.20 1.55 -30.89
C SER A 117 2.70 0.17 -31.36
N ASP A 118 3.59 -0.46 -30.60
CA ASP A 118 4.21 -1.74 -30.93
C ASP A 118 3.46 -2.92 -30.27
N TRP A 119 2.40 -2.64 -29.52
CA TRP A 119 1.63 -3.62 -28.74
C TRP A 119 0.54 -4.26 -29.60
N ARG A 120 0.11 -5.49 -29.26
CA ARG A 120 -1.04 -6.12 -29.92
C ARG A 120 -2.32 -5.64 -29.27
N LEU A 121 -2.79 -4.47 -29.67
CA LEU A 121 -3.99 -3.87 -29.13
C LEU A 121 -5.21 -4.50 -29.79
N ALA A 122 -6.07 -5.16 -29.02
CA ALA A 122 -7.29 -5.81 -29.52
C ALA A 122 -8.33 -4.77 -29.97
N GLY A 123 -8.04 -4.05 -31.05
CA GLY A 123 -8.83 -2.96 -31.58
C GLY A 123 -8.69 -1.63 -30.83
N TRP A 124 -7.83 -1.52 -29.81
CA TRP A 124 -7.67 -0.26 -29.06
C TRP A 124 -6.87 0.73 -29.90
N GLN A 125 -7.27 2.00 -29.84
CA GLN A 125 -6.54 3.06 -30.52
C GLN A 125 -5.36 3.51 -29.68
N VAL A 126 -4.27 3.90 -30.33
CA VAL A 126 -3.17 4.60 -29.65
C VAL A 126 -3.29 6.07 -29.97
N VAL A 127 -3.48 6.86 -28.91
CA VAL A 127 -3.56 8.32 -28.99
C VAL A 127 -2.48 8.95 -28.13
N GLN A 128 -2.24 10.25 -28.27
CA GLN A 128 -1.35 10.96 -27.36
C GLN A 128 -2.13 11.38 -26.12
N LEU A 129 -1.48 11.36 -24.96
CA LEU A 129 -2.10 11.78 -23.69
C LEU A 129 -2.67 13.20 -23.80
N GLY A 130 -2.01 14.09 -24.54
CA GLY A 130 -2.50 15.45 -24.80
C GLY A 130 -3.88 15.51 -25.45
N ASP A 131 -4.21 14.55 -26.32
CA ASP A 131 -5.50 14.47 -27.02
C ASP A 131 -6.64 13.98 -26.12
N LEU A 132 -6.29 13.39 -24.96
CA LEU A 132 -7.24 12.92 -23.95
C LEU A 132 -7.58 13.97 -22.90
N ILE A 133 -6.88 15.11 -22.92
CA ILE A 133 -7.06 16.19 -21.93
C ILE A 133 -8.22 17.10 -22.34
N ALA A 134 -8.99 17.57 -21.36
CA ALA A 134 -10.04 18.55 -21.59
C ALA A 134 -9.44 19.84 -22.17
N GLY A 135 -10.04 20.37 -23.25
CA GLY A 135 -9.46 21.48 -24.02
C GLY A 135 -9.28 22.78 -23.24
N ASP A 136 -10.06 22.99 -22.18
CA ASP A 136 -9.99 24.14 -21.27
C ASP A 136 -8.98 23.96 -20.12
N ALA A 137 -8.38 22.78 -19.98
CA ALA A 137 -7.52 22.42 -18.86
C ALA A 137 -6.22 21.71 -19.31
N PRO A 138 -5.37 22.38 -20.11
CA PRO A 138 -4.12 21.81 -20.59
C PRO A 138 -3.20 21.36 -19.46
N ILE A 139 -2.39 20.32 -19.73
CA ILE A 139 -1.38 19.81 -18.80
C ILE A 139 -0.46 20.95 -18.36
N CYS A 140 -0.34 21.15 -17.05
CA CYS A 140 0.51 22.15 -16.44
C CYS A 140 0.99 21.70 -15.06
N TYR A 141 2.15 22.24 -14.66
CA TYR A 141 2.71 22.02 -13.33
C TYR A 141 2.23 23.08 -12.33
N GLY A 142 2.41 22.78 -11.04
CA GLY A 142 1.96 23.63 -9.94
C GLY A 142 2.81 24.87 -9.61
N ILE A 143 2.60 25.39 -8.41
CA ILE A 143 3.25 26.58 -7.87
C ILE A 143 4.76 26.34 -7.72
N VAL A 144 5.53 27.21 -8.35
CA VAL A 144 7.00 27.19 -8.41
C VAL A 144 7.60 27.43 -7.01
N GLN A 145 7.21 28.50 -6.35
CA GLN A 145 7.60 28.77 -4.96
C GLN A 145 6.32 28.92 -4.17
N VAL A 146 5.99 27.91 -3.35
CA VAL A 146 4.69 27.82 -2.66
C VAL A 146 4.50 28.94 -1.62
N GLY A 147 5.61 29.50 -1.13
CA GLY A 147 5.60 30.57 -0.13
C GLY A 147 5.53 30.02 1.30
N GLU A 148 5.31 30.93 2.24
CA GLU A 148 5.11 30.57 3.65
C GLU A 148 3.69 30.04 3.91
N TYR A 149 3.56 29.19 4.92
CA TYR A 149 2.27 28.64 5.31
C TYR A 149 1.31 29.75 5.77
N THR A 150 0.11 29.77 5.18
CA THR A 150 -0.96 30.69 5.57
C THR A 150 -2.20 29.89 6.00
N PRO A 151 -2.74 30.07 7.23
CA PRO A 151 -3.93 29.34 7.69
C PRO A 151 -5.12 29.41 6.73
N ASP A 152 -5.41 30.60 6.19
CA ASP A 152 -6.48 30.85 5.21
C ASP A 152 -5.99 30.75 3.75
N GLY A 153 -4.83 30.13 3.54
CA GLY A 153 -4.23 29.93 2.22
C GLY A 153 -4.91 28.81 1.44
N VAL A 154 -4.51 28.69 0.17
CA VAL A 154 -5.02 27.67 -0.76
C VAL A 154 -4.29 26.34 -0.49
N PRO A 155 -5.02 25.25 -0.20
CA PRO A 155 -4.41 23.92 -0.04
C PRO A 155 -3.57 23.56 -1.26
N THR A 156 -2.33 23.12 -1.04
CA THR A 156 -1.36 22.85 -2.10
C THR A 156 -0.72 21.50 -1.89
N LEU A 157 -1.00 20.55 -2.81
CA LEU A 157 -0.46 19.19 -2.75
C LEU A 157 1.01 19.16 -3.15
N ALA A 158 1.80 18.37 -2.44
CA ALA A 158 3.18 18.03 -2.77
C ALA A 158 3.33 16.52 -3.00
N ILE A 159 4.48 16.09 -3.51
CA ILE A 159 4.72 14.68 -3.91
C ILE A 159 4.37 13.69 -2.77
N HIS A 160 4.74 14.01 -1.53
CA HIS A 160 4.52 13.11 -0.39
C HIS A 160 3.02 12.83 -0.10
N ASN A 161 2.11 13.66 -0.62
CA ASN A 161 0.66 13.48 -0.48
C ASN A 161 0.10 12.43 -1.45
N LEU A 162 0.79 12.13 -2.56
CA LEU A 162 0.31 11.18 -3.59
C LEU A 162 0.15 9.74 -3.08
N SER A 163 0.71 9.42 -1.91
CA SER A 163 0.50 8.15 -1.21
C SER A 163 -0.93 7.95 -0.66
N GLY A 164 -1.84 8.88 -0.94
CA GLY A 164 -3.25 8.82 -0.53
C GLY A 164 -3.59 9.77 0.63
N ASN A 165 -2.64 10.60 1.07
CA ASN A 165 -2.89 11.58 2.13
C ASN A 165 -3.35 12.92 1.55
N PHE A 166 -4.67 13.12 1.53
CA PHE A 166 -5.34 14.34 1.07
C PHE A 166 -5.94 15.18 2.22
N VAL A 167 -5.54 14.92 3.46
CA VAL A 167 -6.12 15.57 4.65
C VAL A 167 -5.04 16.17 5.53
N ASP A 168 -4.08 15.34 5.95
CA ASP A 168 -3.14 15.71 6.99
C ASP A 168 -1.89 16.38 6.41
N ASN A 169 -1.37 17.38 7.13
CA ASN A 169 -0.12 18.09 6.79
C ASN A 169 -0.10 18.69 5.38
N ILE A 170 -1.25 19.14 4.86
CA ILE A 170 -1.31 19.85 3.59
C ILE A 170 -0.91 21.31 3.78
N HIS A 171 0.14 21.71 3.05
CA HIS A 171 0.58 23.10 3.04
C HIS A 171 -0.48 24.01 2.39
N ARG A 172 -0.58 25.25 2.87
CA ARG A 172 -1.50 26.26 2.35
C ARG A 172 -0.74 27.48 1.86
N ALA A 173 -0.72 27.67 0.54
CA ALA A 173 -0.03 28.76 -0.12
C ALA A 173 -0.78 30.09 0.06
N PRO A 174 -0.09 31.24 0.19
CA PRO A 174 -0.73 32.54 0.19
C PRO A 174 -1.50 32.76 -1.12
N ALA A 175 -2.70 33.34 -1.06
CA ALA A 175 -3.51 33.61 -2.25
C ALA A 175 -2.81 34.55 -3.26
N SER A 176 -1.90 35.41 -2.79
CA SER A 176 -1.08 36.26 -3.65
C SER A 176 -0.12 35.47 -4.54
N VAL A 177 0.46 34.39 -4.02
CA VAL A 177 1.36 33.49 -4.75
C VAL A 177 0.57 32.57 -5.68
N GLU A 178 -0.49 31.95 -5.15
CA GLU A 178 -1.29 30.97 -5.87
C GLU A 178 -2.01 31.56 -7.10
N ARG A 179 -2.39 32.85 -7.06
CA ARG A 179 -3.14 33.52 -8.14
C ARG A 179 -2.46 33.46 -9.50
N ALA A 180 -1.12 33.34 -9.56
CA ALA A 180 -0.37 33.16 -10.80
C ALA A 180 -0.49 31.74 -11.41
N TYR A 181 -0.99 30.77 -10.63
CA TYR A 181 -1.04 29.33 -10.95
C TYR A 181 -2.47 28.79 -10.97
N GLN A 182 -3.47 29.62 -11.30
CA GLN A 182 -4.87 29.18 -11.33
C GLN A 182 -5.12 27.99 -12.27
N ARG A 183 -4.32 27.87 -13.34
CA ARG A 183 -4.42 26.78 -14.32
C ARG A 183 -4.08 25.40 -13.72
N SER A 184 -3.24 25.33 -12.69
CA SER A 184 -2.87 24.07 -12.03
C SER A 184 -3.80 23.70 -10.87
N ARG A 185 -4.84 24.50 -10.59
CA ARG A 185 -5.89 24.12 -9.64
C ARG A 185 -6.52 22.78 -10.03
N VAL A 186 -6.69 21.93 -9.03
CA VAL A 186 -7.28 20.60 -9.14
C VAL A 186 -8.64 20.54 -8.45
N ALA A 187 -9.48 19.64 -8.95
CA ALA A 187 -10.80 19.33 -8.43
C ALA A 187 -11.00 17.80 -8.40
N PRO A 188 -12.03 17.30 -7.69
CA PRO A 188 -12.36 15.88 -7.69
C PRO A 188 -12.45 15.28 -9.09
N GLY A 189 -11.80 14.13 -9.27
CA GLY A 189 -11.72 13.42 -10.55
C GLY A 189 -10.56 13.84 -11.46
N ASP A 190 -9.82 14.90 -11.14
CA ASP A 190 -8.53 15.16 -11.78
C ASP A 190 -7.52 14.08 -11.40
N VAL A 191 -6.60 13.75 -12.31
CA VAL A 191 -5.43 12.92 -12.01
C VAL A 191 -4.21 13.82 -11.86
N VAL A 192 -3.35 13.50 -10.91
CA VAL A 192 -2.09 14.20 -10.68
C VAL A 192 -0.94 13.22 -10.88
N ILE A 193 0.13 13.67 -11.53
CA ILE A 193 1.35 12.90 -11.74
C ILE A 193 2.58 13.66 -11.25
N SER A 194 3.49 13.00 -10.56
CA SER A 194 4.78 13.60 -10.21
C SER A 194 5.73 13.61 -11.41
N ILE A 195 6.25 14.80 -11.70
CA ILE A 195 7.15 15.04 -12.84
C ILE A 195 8.60 15.29 -12.41
N LYS A 196 8.84 15.55 -11.11
CA LYS A 196 10.18 15.76 -10.49
C LYS A 196 10.25 15.04 -9.15
N GLY A 197 11.47 14.82 -8.64
CA GLY A 197 11.70 14.12 -7.37
C GLY A 197 11.46 12.62 -7.53
N THR A 198 10.49 12.05 -6.82
CA THR A 198 9.98 10.71 -7.11
C THR A 198 9.06 10.79 -8.32
N ILE A 199 9.57 10.49 -9.52
CA ILE A 199 8.87 10.71 -10.79
C ILE A 199 7.92 9.55 -11.10
N GLY A 200 6.74 9.90 -11.61
CA GLY A 200 5.79 8.95 -12.16
C GLY A 200 4.80 8.38 -11.16
N GLU A 201 4.74 8.88 -9.93
CA GLU A 201 3.67 8.59 -8.99
C GLU A 201 2.39 9.29 -9.45
N ILE A 202 1.26 8.59 -9.38
CA ILE A 202 -0.04 9.14 -9.80
C ILE A 202 -1.10 8.97 -8.72
N ALA A 203 -2.03 9.91 -8.66
CA ALA A 203 -3.21 9.79 -7.80
C ALA A 203 -4.44 10.46 -8.41
N LEU A 204 -5.62 9.92 -8.07
CA LEU A 204 -6.91 10.52 -8.36
C LEU A 204 -7.29 11.48 -7.23
N ILE A 205 -7.71 12.69 -7.58
CA ILE A 205 -8.16 13.67 -6.59
C ILE A 205 -9.52 13.25 -6.01
N PRO A 206 -9.63 13.07 -4.69
CA PRO A 206 -10.86 12.59 -4.06
C PRO A 206 -11.93 13.69 -3.95
N GLN A 207 -13.18 13.30 -3.70
CA GLN A 207 -14.33 14.19 -3.58
C GLN A 207 -14.19 15.31 -2.53
N HIS A 208 -13.41 15.06 -1.47
CA HIS A 208 -13.21 16.00 -0.37
C HIS A 208 -12.00 16.93 -0.57
N PHE A 209 -11.31 16.88 -1.72
CA PHE A 209 -10.14 17.72 -1.96
C PHE A 209 -10.31 18.64 -3.18
N ALA A 210 -10.01 19.91 -2.97
CA ALA A 210 -9.79 20.90 -4.02
C ALA A 210 -8.68 21.85 -3.58
N GLY A 211 -7.83 22.26 -4.52
CA GLY A 211 -6.65 23.05 -4.20
C GLY A 211 -5.75 23.27 -5.40
N ASN A 212 -4.46 23.49 -5.14
CA ASN A 212 -3.43 23.62 -6.15
C ASN A 212 -2.32 22.58 -5.94
N LEU A 213 -1.33 22.59 -6.81
CA LEU A 213 -0.22 21.66 -6.86
C LEU A 213 1.10 22.39 -6.57
N SER A 214 2.10 21.68 -6.06
CA SER A 214 3.49 22.14 -6.05
C SER A 214 4.13 21.93 -7.43
N ARG A 215 5.30 22.55 -7.67
CA ARG A 215 6.01 22.52 -8.97
C ARG A 215 6.32 21.11 -9.46
N GLU A 216 6.47 20.14 -8.55
CA GLU A 216 6.86 18.78 -8.87
C GLU A 216 5.69 17.93 -9.40
N LEU A 217 4.47 18.47 -9.38
CA LEU A 217 3.25 17.78 -9.78
C LEU A 217 2.64 18.43 -11.01
N ALA A 218 2.11 17.61 -11.92
CA ALA A 218 1.35 18.02 -13.08
C ALA A 218 -0.11 17.54 -13.00
N LYS A 219 -1.03 18.40 -13.43
CA LYS A 219 -2.46 18.07 -13.53
C LYS A 219 -2.79 17.41 -14.87
N LEU A 220 -3.58 16.35 -14.81
CA LEU A 220 -4.22 15.67 -15.93
C LEU A 220 -5.75 15.74 -15.72
N ARG A 221 -6.40 16.73 -16.36
CA ARG A 221 -7.87 16.79 -16.40
C ARG A 221 -8.35 16.13 -17.69
N PHE A 222 -8.90 14.94 -17.57
CA PHE A 222 -9.33 14.16 -18.72
C PHE A 222 -10.64 14.66 -19.34
N ASN A 223 -10.76 14.53 -20.65
CA ASN A 223 -12.02 14.63 -21.36
C ASN A 223 -12.85 13.38 -21.06
N LYS A 224 -13.97 13.56 -20.37
CA LYS A 224 -14.89 12.49 -19.93
C LYS A 224 -15.47 11.67 -21.08
N GLY A 225 -15.49 12.22 -22.30
CA GLY A 225 -15.95 11.51 -23.50
C GLY A 225 -14.89 10.59 -24.13
N LEU A 226 -13.64 10.63 -23.66
CA LEU A 226 -12.52 9.89 -24.26
C LEU A 226 -11.89 8.88 -23.31
N ILE A 227 -11.75 9.23 -22.02
CA ILE A 227 -11.10 8.35 -21.06
C ILE A 227 -11.69 8.48 -19.66
N ILE A 228 -11.83 7.33 -19.00
CA ILE A 228 -12.19 7.24 -17.58
C ILE A 228 -10.91 7.41 -16.74
N PRO A 229 -10.85 8.36 -15.79
CA PRO A 229 -9.65 8.58 -14.97
C PRO A 229 -9.12 7.31 -14.30
N GLU A 230 -10.00 6.51 -13.71
CA GLU A 230 -9.68 5.25 -13.04
C GLU A 230 -9.07 4.22 -14.01
N PHE A 231 -9.55 4.17 -15.26
CA PHE A 231 -8.94 3.33 -16.29
C PHE A 231 -7.49 3.73 -16.52
N PHE A 232 -7.22 5.03 -16.64
CA PHE A 232 -5.85 5.53 -16.79
C PHE A 232 -4.98 5.15 -15.59
N LEU A 233 -5.49 5.25 -14.36
CA LEU A 233 -4.75 4.81 -13.16
C LEU A 233 -4.35 3.33 -13.24
N HIS A 234 -5.29 2.46 -13.59
CA HIS A 234 -5.03 1.02 -13.70
C HIS A 234 -4.06 0.69 -14.85
N LEU A 235 -4.24 1.33 -16.01
CA LEU A 235 -3.34 1.20 -17.15
C LEU A 235 -1.92 1.63 -16.76
N TYR A 236 -1.79 2.78 -16.12
CA TYR A 236 -0.50 3.34 -15.73
C TYR A 236 0.23 2.46 -14.69
N ALA A 237 -0.52 1.83 -13.79
CA ALA A 237 0.00 0.85 -12.83
C ALA A 237 0.34 -0.52 -13.45
N SER A 238 -0.13 -0.81 -14.67
CA SER A 238 0.13 -2.10 -15.31
C SER A 238 1.64 -2.31 -15.58
N PRO A 239 2.16 -3.55 -15.50
CA PRO A 239 3.59 -3.80 -15.71
C PRO A 239 4.12 -3.32 -17.06
N ALA A 240 3.32 -3.47 -18.13
CA ALA A 240 3.70 -3.06 -19.47
C ALA A 240 3.81 -1.54 -19.60
N PHE A 241 2.83 -0.79 -19.07
CA PHE A 241 2.83 0.67 -19.14
C PHE A 241 3.89 1.27 -18.20
N ARG A 242 4.13 0.69 -17.03
CA ARG A 242 5.26 1.10 -16.16
C ARG A 242 6.60 0.97 -16.88
N ARG A 243 6.84 -0.14 -17.57
CA ARG A 243 8.07 -0.31 -18.37
C ARG A 243 8.19 0.77 -19.46
N TYR A 244 7.08 1.08 -20.12
CA TYR A 244 7.03 2.16 -21.12
C TYR A 244 7.35 3.52 -20.51
N THR A 245 6.67 3.93 -19.43
CA THR A 245 6.87 5.24 -18.79
C THR A 245 8.27 5.37 -18.20
N SER A 246 8.83 4.31 -17.61
CA SER A 246 10.24 4.30 -17.18
C SER A 246 11.20 4.58 -18.34
N SER A 247 10.94 4.06 -19.55
CA SER A 247 11.78 4.34 -20.72
C SER A 247 11.74 5.81 -21.16
N LEU A 248 10.61 6.50 -20.94
CA LEU A 248 10.47 7.93 -21.22
C LEU A 248 11.29 8.78 -20.24
N ILE A 249 11.45 8.30 -19.00
CA ILE A 249 12.24 8.98 -17.96
C ILE A 249 13.74 8.78 -18.20
N VAL A 250 14.19 7.56 -18.48
CA VAL A 250 15.62 7.26 -18.71
C VAL A 250 16.17 8.01 -19.93
N GLY A 251 15.35 8.25 -20.95
CA GLY A 251 15.74 9.02 -22.14
C GLY A 251 15.90 10.54 -21.91
N SER A 252 15.66 11.05 -20.69
CA SER A 252 15.74 12.48 -20.38
C SER A 252 17.11 12.87 -19.80
N THR A 253 17.70 13.97 -20.30
CA THR A 253 19.00 14.49 -19.82
C THR A 253 18.95 14.99 -18.38
N ARG A 254 17.77 15.36 -17.90
CA ARG A 254 17.46 15.66 -16.50
C ARG A 254 16.37 14.69 -16.10
N ALA A 255 16.55 13.94 -15.01
CA ALA A 255 15.51 13.06 -14.48
C ALA A 255 14.24 13.88 -14.15
N GLU A 256 13.37 14.04 -15.14
CA GLU A 256 12.15 14.83 -15.13
C GLU A 256 11.23 14.34 -16.25
N LEU A 257 9.95 14.22 -15.95
CA LEU A 257 8.93 13.97 -16.96
C LEU A 257 8.37 15.31 -17.47
N SER A 258 8.96 15.84 -18.54
CA SER A 258 8.55 17.15 -19.05
C SER A 258 7.07 17.18 -19.49
N ILE A 259 6.44 18.36 -19.47
CA ILE A 259 5.06 18.54 -19.94
C ILE A 259 4.90 18.15 -21.42
N ASP A 260 5.93 18.37 -22.24
CA ASP A 260 5.93 17.97 -23.65
C ASP A 260 6.00 16.44 -23.79
N THR A 261 6.84 15.77 -22.99
CA THR A 261 6.91 14.31 -22.91
C THR A 261 5.57 13.72 -22.47
N LEU A 262 4.94 14.31 -21.44
CA LEU A 262 3.59 13.93 -21.01
C LEU A 262 2.61 14.06 -22.17
N ARG A 263 2.57 15.22 -22.84
CA ARG A 263 1.64 15.45 -23.94
C ARG A 263 1.77 14.40 -25.04
N LYS A 264 2.99 14.01 -25.39
CA LYS A 264 3.32 13.04 -26.45
C LYS A 264 3.28 11.57 -26.01
N MET A 265 3.09 11.29 -24.72
CA MET A 265 3.00 9.94 -24.19
C MET A 265 1.88 9.19 -24.91
N GLN A 266 2.19 8.02 -25.45
CA GLN A 266 1.21 7.18 -26.12
C GLN A 266 0.34 6.49 -25.07
N VAL A 267 -0.97 6.50 -25.29
CA VAL A 267 -1.95 5.85 -24.43
C VAL A 267 -2.82 4.94 -25.29
N PRO A 268 -2.85 3.62 -25.03
CA PRO A 268 -3.79 2.73 -25.66
C PRO A 268 -5.17 2.87 -24.99
N VAL A 269 -6.18 3.20 -25.79
CA VAL A 269 -7.52 3.57 -25.33
C VAL A 269 -8.55 2.74 -26.09
N PRO A 270 -9.29 1.85 -25.41
CA PRO A 270 -10.49 1.25 -25.98
C PRO A 270 -11.69 2.20 -25.88
N ASP A 271 -12.83 1.82 -26.44
CA ASP A 271 -14.07 2.55 -26.21
C ASP A 271 -14.43 2.63 -24.71
N LEU A 272 -15.23 3.63 -24.34
CA LEU A 272 -15.60 3.89 -22.95
C LEU A 272 -16.32 2.71 -22.28
N TYR A 273 -17.04 1.88 -23.04
CA TYR A 273 -17.74 0.73 -22.50
C TYR A 273 -16.73 -0.32 -22.01
N VAL A 274 -15.72 -0.64 -22.83
CA VAL A 274 -14.64 -1.55 -22.45
C VAL A 274 -13.81 -0.97 -21.31
N GLN A 275 -13.52 0.34 -21.31
CA GLN A 275 -12.84 0.99 -20.18
C GLN A 275 -13.62 0.79 -18.87
N ALA A 276 -14.94 1.01 -18.89
CA ALA A 276 -15.80 0.84 -17.72
C ALA A 276 -15.83 -0.61 -17.23
N GLN A 277 -15.89 -1.59 -18.13
CA GLN A 277 -15.83 -3.02 -17.77
C GLN A 277 -14.51 -3.38 -17.07
N ILE A 278 -13.38 -2.88 -17.58
CA ILE A 278 -12.06 -3.11 -16.97
C ILE A 278 -12.00 -2.47 -15.57
N VAL A 279 -12.43 -1.20 -15.45
CA VAL A 279 -12.47 -0.49 -14.17
C VAL A 279 -13.34 -1.23 -13.16
N GLU A 280 -14.55 -1.65 -13.55
CA GLU A 280 -15.46 -2.37 -12.68
C GLU A 280 -14.86 -3.70 -12.20
N GLN A 281 -14.27 -4.48 -13.10
CA GLN A 281 -13.64 -5.76 -12.76
C GLN A 281 -12.50 -5.58 -11.74
N LEU A 282 -11.60 -4.63 -11.99
CA LEU A 282 -10.45 -4.36 -11.13
C LEU A 282 -10.88 -3.75 -9.79
N TYR A 283 -11.87 -2.86 -9.81
CA TYR A 283 -12.43 -2.24 -8.61
C TYR A 283 -13.01 -3.28 -7.65
N ARG A 284 -13.81 -4.24 -8.16
CA ARG A 284 -14.38 -5.33 -7.34
C ARG A 284 -13.31 -6.11 -6.59
N MET A 285 -12.17 -6.39 -7.25
CA MET A 285 -11.05 -7.11 -6.64
C MET A 285 -10.34 -6.27 -5.58
N GLN A 286 -10.14 -4.98 -5.83
CA GLN A 286 -9.54 -4.06 -4.86
C GLN A 286 -10.41 -3.89 -3.61
N VAL A 287 -11.74 -3.79 -3.78
CA VAL A 287 -12.69 -3.73 -2.66
C VAL A 287 -12.60 -5.01 -1.82
N ALA A 288 -12.65 -6.19 -2.46
CA ALA A 288 -12.55 -7.47 -1.76
C ALA A 288 -11.21 -7.61 -1.01
N ALA A 289 -10.09 -7.20 -1.63
CA ALA A 289 -8.78 -7.15 -0.98
C ALA A 289 -8.76 -6.20 0.22
N GLY A 290 -9.39 -5.02 0.09
CA GLY A 290 -9.52 -4.02 1.15
C GLY A 290 -10.29 -4.56 2.35
N GLU A 291 -11.44 -5.18 2.13
CA GLU A 291 -12.22 -5.82 3.20
C GLU A 291 -11.45 -6.96 3.88
N ALA A 292 -10.75 -7.79 3.10
CA ALA A 292 -9.92 -8.87 3.64
C ALA A 292 -8.80 -8.31 4.53
N LYS A 293 -8.16 -7.20 4.15
CA LYS A 293 -7.16 -6.51 4.98
C LYS A 293 -7.75 -5.97 6.28
N VAL A 294 -8.96 -5.42 6.25
CA VAL A 294 -9.67 -4.96 7.45
C VAL A 294 -9.94 -6.15 8.40
N ARG A 295 -10.44 -7.27 7.86
CA ARG A 295 -10.68 -8.51 8.64
C ARG A 295 -9.39 -9.07 9.23
N LEU A 296 -8.31 -9.11 8.46
CA LEU A 296 -6.98 -9.52 8.94
C LEU A 296 -6.49 -8.65 10.09
N LYS A 297 -6.63 -7.32 9.99
CA LYS A 297 -6.26 -6.38 11.06
C LYS A 297 -7.08 -6.63 12.34
N ALA A 298 -8.37 -6.90 12.19
CA ALA A 298 -9.24 -7.26 13.30
C ALA A 298 -8.82 -8.59 13.95
N ALA A 299 -8.57 -9.63 13.16
CA ALA A 299 -8.11 -10.94 13.64
C ALA A 299 -6.78 -10.84 14.40
N ARG A 300 -5.81 -10.09 13.87
CA ARG A 300 -4.54 -9.81 14.56
C ARG A 300 -4.75 -9.12 15.90
N ARG A 301 -5.66 -8.16 15.99
CA ARG A 301 -5.97 -7.49 17.25
C ARG A 301 -6.64 -8.44 18.25
N THR A 302 -7.51 -9.33 17.77
CA THR A 302 -8.19 -10.31 18.63
C THR A 302 -7.22 -11.31 19.22
N ILE A 303 -6.31 -11.89 18.42
CA ILE A 303 -5.35 -12.87 18.95
C ILE A 303 -4.41 -12.25 19.98
N ILE A 304 -3.93 -11.00 19.77
CA ILE A 304 -3.10 -10.29 20.75
C ILE A 304 -3.84 -10.17 22.09
N LYS A 305 -5.09 -9.71 22.07
CA LYS A 305 -5.91 -9.59 23.29
C LYS A 305 -6.19 -10.93 23.98
N LEU A 306 -6.37 -12.01 23.21
CA LEU A 306 -6.56 -13.35 23.77
C LEU A 306 -5.28 -13.86 24.43
N ILE A 307 -4.12 -13.63 23.80
CA ILE A 307 -2.80 -13.98 24.37
C ILE A 307 -2.57 -13.21 25.66
N GLU A 308 -2.82 -11.90 25.66
CA GLU A 308 -2.73 -11.07 26.88
C GLU A 308 -3.64 -11.64 27.98
N ALA A 309 -4.94 -11.84 27.70
CA ALA A 309 -5.90 -12.35 28.69
C ALA A 309 -5.58 -13.77 29.19
N ALA A 310 -4.93 -14.61 28.38
CA ALA A 310 -4.58 -15.98 28.75
C ALA A 310 -3.52 -16.05 29.85
N PHE A 311 -2.63 -15.06 29.91
CA PHE A 311 -1.46 -15.05 30.79
C PHE A 311 -1.41 -13.84 31.74
N SER A 312 -2.28 -12.84 31.55
CA SER A 312 -2.53 -11.75 32.49
C SER A 312 -3.63 -12.14 33.46
N GLY A 313 -3.44 -11.92 34.75
CA GLY A 313 -4.39 -12.37 35.77
C GLY A 313 -5.76 -11.73 35.62
N VAL A 314 -6.79 -12.56 35.45
CA VAL A 314 -8.10 -12.23 36.01
C VAL A 314 -7.95 -12.38 37.51
N GLY A 315 -7.52 -11.29 38.16
CA GLY A 315 -7.68 -11.17 39.59
C GLY A 315 -9.17 -11.10 39.89
N ASP A 316 -9.66 -12.12 40.59
CA ASP A 316 -10.55 -12.02 41.76
C ASP A 316 -10.54 -13.36 42.51
#